data_AF-A0A961DMW4-F1
#
_entry.id   AF-A0A961DMW4-F1
#
_cell.length_a   1.000
_cell.length_b   1.000
_cell.length_c   1.000
_cell.angle_alpha   90.00
_cell.angle_beta   90.00
_cell.angle_gamma   90.00
#
_symmetry.space_group_name_H-M   'P 1'
#
loop_
_entity.id
_entity.type
_entity.pdbx_description
1 polymer ?
#
loop_
_entity_poly.entity_id
_entity_poly.type
_entity_poly.pdbx_seq_one_letter_code
_entity_poly.pdbx_strand_id
1 'polypeptide(L)'
;MSAVGATHAHHDDHADHGDGLYWKTFVALAILTAVEVSTEWWPEGLGWITTAALIVMMTIKFILVAQIFMHLRDDHNLLGQLFYFGAILAIAVFMGVFGSMRIFEKSGLGGEFTFNDPTMQRPLPPPPTDPPPIIRETTGGH
;
A
#
# COMPACT_ATOMS: atom_id res chain seq x y z
N MET A 1 -80.40 5.83 9.66
CA MET A 1 -79.42 4.75 9.86
C MET A 1 -78.11 5.19 9.22
N SER A 2 -77.30 5.96 9.94
CA SER A 2 -75.96 6.37 9.48
C SER A 2 -74.94 5.54 10.25
N ALA A 3 -74.43 4.49 9.60
CA ALA A 3 -73.36 3.70 10.16
C ALA A 3 -72.03 4.39 9.85
N VAL A 4 -71.40 4.87 10.92
CA VAL A 4 -70.00 4.63 11.25
C VAL A 4 -68.99 5.07 10.18
N GLY A 5 -68.38 6.22 10.44
CA GLY A 5 -67.02 6.49 9.98
C GLY A 5 -66.10 5.43 10.56
N ALA A 6 -65.58 4.57 9.70
CA ALA A 6 -64.39 3.77 9.96
C ALA A 6 -63.27 4.37 9.11
N THR A 7 -62.52 5.26 9.73
CA THR A 7 -61.15 5.58 9.35
C THR A 7 -60.37 4.26 9.28
N HIS A 8 -60.15 3.76 8.07
CA HIS A 8 -59.22 2.66 7.82
C HIS A 8 -57.80 3.23 7.81
N ALA A 9 -57.30 3.57 8.99
CA ALA A 9 -55.88 3.75 9.26
C ALA A 9 -55.36 2.38 9.70
N HIS A 10 -54.90 1.55 8.76
CA HIS A 10 -54.16 0.33 9.09
C HIS A 10 -53.40 -0.21 7.87
N HIS A 11 -52.13 0.21 7.75
CA HIS A 11 -50.96 -0.68 7.74
C HIS A 11 -49.72 0.11 7.29
N ASP A 12 -49.06 0.72 8.28
CA ASP A 12 -47.64 1.10 8.21
C ASP A 12 -46.78 -0.12 8.62
N ASP A 13 -46.85 -1.22 7.86
CA ASP A 13 -46.03 -2.44 8.09
C ASP A 13 -45.41 -2.93 6.76
N HIS A 14 -44.66 -2.05 6.10
CA HIS A 14 -43.78 -2.43 4.98
C HIS A 14 -42.30 -2.22 5.34
N ALA A 15 -41.92 -2.60 6.56
CA ALA A 15 -40.54 -2.54 7.04
C ALA A 15 -39.98 -3.90 7.45
N ASP A 16 -40.52 -4.99 6.90
CA ASP A 16 -39.99 -6.33 7.12
C ASP A 16 -39.48 -6.93 5.82
N HIS A 17 -38.35 -7.63 5.95
CA HIS A 17 -37.62 -8.44 4.95
C HIS A 17 -36.52 -7.72 4.14
N GLY A 18 -35.31 -7.63 4.73
CA GLY A 18 -34.05 -7.52 3.97
C GLY A 18 -33.02 -6.56 4.56
N ASP A 19 -33.41 -5.33 4.86
CA ASP A 19 -32.46 -4.22 4.97
C ASP A 19 -31.77 -4.05 6.34
N GLY A 20 -32.33 -4.64 7.40
CA GLY A 20 -31.81 -4.43 8.76
C GLY A 20 -30.39 -4.98 8.99
N LEU A 21 -30.03 -6.07 8.31
CA LEU A 21 -28.69 -6.66 8.42
C LEU A 21 -27.64 -5.81 7.68
N TYR A 22 -27.99 -5.30 6.49
CA TYR A 22 -27.14 -4.42 5.69
C TYR A 22 -26.90 -3.09 6.41
N TRP A 23 -27.96 -2.49 6.96
CA TRP A 23 -27.86 -1.24 7.72
C TRP A 23 -26.96 -1.38 8.96
N LYS A 24 -27.14 -2.45 9.73
CA LYS A 24 -26.35 -2.72 10.93
C LYS A 24 -24.88 -2.99 10.61
N THR A 25 -24.59 -3.62 9.46
CA THR A 25 -23.23 -3.85 8.98
C THR A 25 -22.59 -2.56 8.48
N PHE A 26 -23.33 -1.74 7.72
CA PHE A 26 -22.89 -0.41 7.29
C PHE A 26 -22.47 0.45 8.49
N VAL A 27 -23.31 0.50 9.53
CA VAL A 27 -23.00 1.23 10.77
C VAL A 27 -21.77 0.66 11.48
N ALA A 28 -21.65 -0.67 11.58
CA ALA A 28 -20.46 -1.30 12.17
C ALA A 28 -19.18 -0.96 11.39
N LEU A 29 -19.25 -0.99 10.06
CA LEU A 29 -18.13 -0.66 9.17
C LEU A 29 -17.77 0.84 9.25
N ALA A 30 -18.77 1.71 9.36
CA ALA A 30 -18.57 3.15 9.55
C ALA A 30 -17.88 3.45 10.88
N ILE A 31 -18.30 2.80 11.98
CA ILE A 31 -17.66 2.93 13.30
C ILE A 31 -16.23 2.42 13.24
N LEU A 32 -16.00 1.23 12.67
CA LEU A 32 -14.67 0.66 12.51
C LEU A 32 -13.74 1.58 11.69
N THR A 33 -14.30 2.29 10.70
CA THR A 33 -13.58 3.27 9.89
C THR A 33 -13.28 4.55 10.66
N ALA A 34 -14.23 5.05 11.46
CA ALA A 34 -14.01 6.21 12.32
C ALA A 34 -12.93 5.93 13.38
N VAL A 35 -12.92 4.73 13.97
CA VAL A 35 -11.88 4.29 14.91
C VAL A 35 -10.52 4.25 14.21
N GLU A 36 -10.44 3.72 12.99
CA GLU A 36 -9.18 3.67 12.25
C GLU A 36 -8.64 5.06 11.88
N VAL A 37 -9.49 5.95 11.37
CA VAL A 37 -9.05 7.34 11.10
C VAL A 37 -8.61 8.02 12.40
N SER A 38 -9.25 7.73 13.53
CA SER A 38 -8.84 8.31 14.83
C SER A 38 -7.46 7.85 15.28
N THR A 39 -7.01 6.64 14.89
CA THR A 39 -5.66 6.16 15.22
C THR A 39 -4.55 6.89 14.49
N GLU A 40 -4.82 7.55 13.35
CA GLU A 40 -3.84 8.42 12.68
C GLU A 40 -3.53 9.70 13.49
N TRP A 41 -4.39 10.08 14.44
CA TRP A 41 -4.17 11.23 15.32
C TRP A 41 -3.38 10.88 16.59
N TRP A 42 -2.93 9.63 16.75
CA TRP A 42 -2.22 9.17 17.95
C TRP A 42 -0.72 9.55 17.90
N PRO A 43 -0.08 9.90 19.04
CA PRO A 43 1.34 10.20 19.11
C PRO A 43 2.24 9.05 18.60
N GLU A 44 3.24 9.40 17.79
CA GLU A 44 4.11 8.49 16.99
C GLU A 44 4.95 7.47 17.79
N GLY A 45 4.92 7.53 19.13
CA GLY A 45 5.72 6.66 20.02
C GLY A 45 5.39 5.15 19.94
N LEU A 46 4.36 4.76 19.20
CA LEU A 46 3.91 3.37 19.01
C LEU A 46 3.88 2.94 17.53
N GLY A 47 4.68 3.58 16.67
CA GLY A 47 4.58 3.46 15.20
C GLY A 47 4.45 2.02 14.62
N TRP A 48 5.12 1.02 15.22
CA TRP A 48 5.02 -0.37 14.75
C TRP A 48 3.67 -1.04 15.12
N ILE A 49 3.15 -0.74 16.32
CA ILE A 49 1.88 -1.27 16.81
C ILE A 49 0.73 -0.61 16.06
N THR A 50 0.82 0.69 15.83
CA THR A 50 -0.16 1.44 15.04
C THR A 50 -0.22 0.87 13.62
N THR A 51 0.94 0.66 12.97
CA THR A 51 0.99 0.08 11.61
C THR A 51 0.37 -1.32 11.56
N ALA A 52 0.70 -2.19 12.53
CA ALA A 52 0.14 -3.54 12.58
C ALA A 52 -1.38 -3.51 12.81
N ALA A 53 -1.87 -2.63 13.69
CA ALA A 53 -3.29 -2.47 13.97
C ALA A 53 -4.08 -1.98 12.73
N LEU A 54 -3.52 -1.06 11.95
CA LEU A 54 -4.13 -0.57 10.70
C LEU A 54 -4.25 -1.69 9.65
N ILE A 55 -3.21 -2.52 9.47
CA ILE A 55 -3.28 -3.67 8.55
C ILE A 55 -4.34 -4.68 8.99
N VAL A 56 -4.45 -4.95 10.29
CA VAL A 56 -5.47 -5.84 10.84
C VAL A 56 -6.88 -5.26 10.62
N MET A 57 -7.09 -3.97 10.87
CA MET A 57 -8.39 -3.32 10.67
C MET A 57 -8.79 -3.25 9.19
N MET A 58 -7.85 -3.03 8.27
CA MET A 58 -8.07 -3.15 6.82
C MET A 58 -8.53 -4.55 6.42
N THR A 59 -7.88 -5.59 6.96
CA THR A 59 -8.23 -6.99 6.68
C THR A 59 -9.64 -7.31 7.17
N ILE A 60 -9.99 -6.85 8.38
CA ILE A 60 -11.31 -7.05 8.98
C ILE A 60 -12.39 -6.35 8.15
N LYS A 61 -12.16 -5.10 7.71
CA LYS A 61 -13.06 -4.35 6.83
C LYS A 61 -13.30 -5.11 5.52
N PHE A 62 -12.23 -5.60 4.91
CA PHE A 62 -12.31 -6.35 3.67
C PHE A 62 -13.17 -7.61 3.82
N ILE A 63 -13.00 -8.37 4.91
CA ILE A 63 -13.80 -9.58 5.17
C ILE A 63 -15.26 -9.24 5.45
N LEU A 64 -15.55 -8.22 6.26
CA LEU A 64 -16.93 -7.76 6.53
C LEU A 64 -17.64 -7.32 5.24
N VAL A 65 -16.94 -6.60 4.37
CA VAL A 65 -17.48 -6.18 3.06
C VAL A 65 -17.69 -7.40 2.15
N ALA A 66 -16.72 -8.31 2.08
CA ALA A 66 -16.83 -9.52 1.27
C ALA A 66 -17.95 -10.48 1.72
N GLN A 67 -18.21 -10.57 3.03
CA GLN A 67 -19.21 -11.51 3.56
C GLN A 67 -20.65 -10.99 3.48
N ILE A 68 -20.84 -9.68 3.53
CA ILE A 68 -22.17 -9.07 3.67
C ILE A 68 -22.55 -8.17 2.50
N PHE A 69 -21.64 -7.37 1.94
CA PHE A 69 -21.96 -6.49 0.81
C PHE A 69 -21.83 -7.17 -0.56
N MET A 70 -20.96 -8.17 -0.67
CA MET A 70 -21.10 -9.19 -1.72
C MET A 70 -22.01 -10.27 -1.15
N HIS A 71 -23.16 -10.53 -1.77
CA HIS A 71 -24.24 -11.38 -1.29
C HIS A 71 -23.88 -12.87 -1.01
N LEU A 72 -22.63 -13.26 -0.71
CA LEU A 72 -22.19 -14.65 -0.47
C LEU A 72 -22.99 -15.45 0.56
N ARG A 73 -23.66 -14.76 1.50
CA ARG A 73 -24.54 -15.41 2.48
C ARG A 73 -25.89 -15.82 1.85
N ASP A 74 -26.36 -15.07 0.86
CA ASP A 74 -27.70 -15.17 0.27
C ASP A 74 -27.68 -15.62 -1.21
N ASP A 75 -26.48 -15.70 -1.82
CA ASP A 75 -26.26 -16.05 -3.23
C ASP A 75 -25.54 -17.40 -3.38
N HIS A 76 -25.72 -18.02 -4.55
CA HIS A 76 -25.22 -19.36 -4.85
C HIS A 76 -23.69 -19.51 -4.65
N ASN A 77 -23.27 -20.63 -4.03
CA ASN A 77 -21.89 -20.91 -3.61
C ASN A 77 -20.79 -20.65 -4.67
N LEU A 78 -21.12 -20.63 -5.97
CA LEU A 78 -20.17 -20.39 -7.07
C LEU A 78 -19.60 -18.96 -7.08
N LEU A 79 -20.42 -17.93 -6.83
CA LEU A 79 -19.92 -16.54 -6.77
C LEU A 79 -19.00 -16.33 -5.57
N GLY A 80 -19.33 -16.96 -4.45
CA GLY A 80 -18.47 -16.94 -3.28
C GLY A 80 -17.15 -17.66 -3.49
N GLN A 81 -17.19 -18.83 -4.10
CA GLN A 81 -15.99 -19.62 -4.38
C GLN A 81 -15.08 -18.92 -5.40
N LEU A 82 -15.64 -18.24 -6.42
CA LEU A 82 -14.86 -17.45 -7.38
C LEU A 82 -14.23 -16.21 -6.73
N PHE A 83 -14.92 -15.54 -5.82
CA PHE A 83 -14.37 -14.41 -5.07
C PHE A 83 -13.22 -14.84 -4.15
N TYR A 84 -13.41 -15.88 -3.35
CA TYR A 84 -12.34 -16.41 -2.49
C TYR A 84 -11.17 -16.96 -3.30
N PHE A 85 -11.43 -17.61 -4.43
CA PHE A 85 -10.39 -18.02 -5.37
C PHE A 85 -9.61 -16.82 -5.90
N GLY A 86 -10.29 -15.74 -6.31
CA GLY A 86 -9.67 -14.50 -6.73
C GLY A 86 -8.83 -13.84 -5.63
N ALA A 87 -9.30 -13.85 -4.38
CA ALA A 87 -8.57 -13.32 -3.23
C ALA A 87 -7.30 -14.13 -2.93
N ILE A 88 -7.38 -15.46 -2.94
CA ILE A 88 -6.23 -16.35 -2.76
C ILE A 88 -5.23 -16.17 -3.92
N LEU A 89 -5.74 -16.10 -5.15
CA LEU A 89 -4.91 -15.87 -6.34
C LEU A 89 -4.21 -14.50 -6.26
N ALA A 90 -4.91 -13.45 -5.82
CA ALA A 90 -4.32 -12.12 -5.64
C ALA A 90 -3.18 -12.13 -4.61
N ILE A 91 -3.36 -12.82 -3.48
CA ILE A 91 -2.31 -12.99 -2.47
C ILE A 91 -1.13 -13.78 -3.05
N ALA A 92 -1.40 -14.85 -3.80
CA ALA A 92 -0.36 -15.66 -4.43
C ALA A 92 0.46 -14.86 -5.45
N VAL A 93 -0.20 -14.07 -6.31
CA VAL A 93 0.46 -13.17 -7.27
C VAL A 93 1.24 -12.08 -6.55
N PHE A 94 0.68 -11.48 -5.49
CA PHE A 94 1.38 -10.48 -4.69
C PHE A 94 2.66 -11.04 -4.07
N MET A 95 2.61 -12.24 -3.48
CA MET A 95 3.81 -12.92 -2.98
C MET A 95 4.80 -13.25 -4.09
N GLY A 96 4.32 -13.63 -5.28
CA GLY A 96 5.15 -13.87 -6.46
C GLY A 96 5.90 -12.63 -6.92
N VAL A 97 5.22 -11.48 -7.02
CA VAL A 97 5.83 -10.19 -7.39
C VAL A 97 6.79 -9.70 -6.31
N PHE A 98 6.38 -9.77 -5.04
CA PHE A 98 7.24 -9.39 -3.92
C PHE A 98 8.50 -10.27 -3.83
N GLY A 99 8.33 -11.59 -4.02
CA GLY A 99 9.44 -12.54 -4.11
C GLY A 99 10.33 -12.28 -5.33
N SER A 100 9.74 -11.93 -6.47
CA SER A 100 10.47 -11.54 -7.68
C SER A 100 11.32 -10.29 -7.44
N MET A 101 10.77 -9.24 -6.82
CA MET A 101 11.54 -8.04 -6.44
C MET A 101 12.70 -8.38 -5.49
N ARG A 102 12.50 -9.28 -4.52
CA ARG A 102 13.58 -9.78 -3.65
C ARG A 102 14.66 -10.56 -4.40
N ILE A 103 14.27 -11.32 -5.43
CA ILE A 103 15.22 -12.03 -6.30
C ILE A 103 15.97 -11.01 -7.17
N PHE A 104 15.28 -9.99 -7.70
CA PHE A 104 15.88 -8.93 -8.50
C PHE A 104 16.89 -8.09 -7.71
N GLU A 105 16.56 -7.72 -6.47
CA GLU A 105 17.48 -7.05 -5.54
C GLU A 105 18.74 -7.91 -5.27
N LYS A 106 18.55 -9.23 -5.08
CA LYS A 106 19.66 -10.19 -4.89
C LYS A 106 20.42 -10.51 -6.17
N SER A 107 19.83 -10.30 -7.34
CA SER A 107 20.43 -10.63 -8.64
C SER A 107 21.47 -9.62 -9.09
N GLY A 108 21.70 -8.54 -8.32
CA GLY A 108 22.75 -7.54 -8.61
C GLY A 108 22.49 -6.72 -9.88
N LEU A 109 21.39 -6.97 -10.59
CA LEU A 109 21.02 -6.32 -11.85
C LEU A 109 20.42 -4.92 -11.67
N GLY A 110 20.58 -4.33 -10.48
CA GLY A 110 20.17 -2.95 -10.16
C GLY A 110 21.34 -2.03 -9.83
N GLY A 111 22.57 -2.56 -9.76
CA GLY A 111 23.78 -1.79 -9.49
C GLY A 111 24.56 -1.56 -10.77
N GLU A 112 24.63 -0.30 -11.20
CA GLU A 112 25.46 0.16 -12.31
C GLU A 112 25.32 -0.64 -13.61
N PHE A 113 24.43 -0.16 -14.49
CA PHE A 113 24.79 -0.14 -15.91
C PHE A 113 25.95 0.85 -16.08
N THR A 114 27.13 0.57 -15.52
CA THR A 114 28.36 1.22 -15.94
C THR A 114 28.70 0.62 -17.29
N PHE A 115 28.13 1.24 -18.31
CA PHE A 115 28.56 1.08 -19.68
C PHE A 115 29.99 1.61 -19.80
N ASN A 116 30.98 0.82 -19.34
CA ASN A 116 32.43 1.08 -19.42
C ASN A 116 32.77 2.58 -19.52
N ASP A 117 32.32 3.37 -18.53
CA ASP A 117 32.66 4.78 -18.46
C ASP A 117 33.92 4.83 -17.57
N PRO A 118 35.13 4.97 -18.16
CA PRO A 118 36.29 5.21 -17.34
C PRO A 118 35.98 6.49 -16.56
N THR A 119 35.99 6.41 -15.23
CA THR A 119 35.79 7.58 -14.36
C THR A 119 36.51 8.77 -14.97
N MET A 120 35.80 9.86 -15.28
CA MET A 120 36.42 11.11 -15.74
C MET A 120 37.23 11.72 -14.58
N GLN A 121 38.30 11.05 -14.18
CA GLN A 121 39.35 11.58 -13.32
C GLN A 121 40.03 12.66 -14.15
N ARG A 122 39.93 13.92 -13.69
CA ARG A 122 40.74 15.00 -14.27
C ARG A 122 42.19 14.50 -14.28
N PRO A 123 42.91 14.58 -15.42
CA PRO A 123 44.33 14.26 -15.44
C PRO A 123 45.00 14.99 -14.29
N LEU A 124 45.80 14.28 -13.49
CA LEU A 124 46.60 14.91 -12.44
C LEU A 124 47.40 16.06 -13.09
N PRO A 125 47.52 17.22 -12.43
CA PRO A 125 48.44 18.23 -12.92
C PRO A 125 49.82 17.59 -13.10
N PRO A 126 50.57 17.93 -14.16
CA PRO A 126 51.90 17.38 -14.33
C PRO A 126 52.70 17.62 -13.05
N PRO A 127 53.52 16.65 -12.61
CA PRO A 127 54.37 16.85 -11.44
C PRO A 127 55.18 18.13 -11.63
N PRO A 128 55.46 18.91 -10.55
CA PRO A 128 56.31 20.08 -10.66
C PRO A 128 57.59 19.70 -11.39
N THR A 129 57.81 20.26 -12.58
CA THR A 129 59.08 20.08 -13.28
C THR A 129 60.15 20.68 -12.40
N ASP A 130 61.24 19.94 -12.18
CA ASP A 130 62.42 20.52 -11.54
C ASP A 130 62.74 21.85 -12.24
N PRO A 131 63.04 22.91 -11.47
CA PRO A 131 63.45 24.18 -12.09
C PRO A 131 64.58 23.88 -13.07
N PRO A 132 64.55 24.46 -14.28
CA PRO A 132 65.57 24.18 -15.28
C PRO A 132 66.95 24.39 -14.64
N PRO A 133 67.92 23.50 -14.86
CA PRO A 133 69.23 23.62 -14.25
C PRO A 133 69.75 25.02 -14.54
N ILE A 134 70.15 25.75 -13.49
CA ILE A 134 70.74 27.07 -13.65
C ILE A 134 72.04 26.87 -14.43
N ILE A 135 71.98 27.16 -15.72
CA ILE A 135 73.15 27.23 -16.58
C ILE A 135 73.93 28.42 -16.04
N ARG A 136 74.93 28.17 -15.19
CA ARG A 136 75.92 29.19 -14.86
C ARG A 136 76.72 29.38 -16.13
N GLU A 137 76.34 30.39 -16.92
CA GLU A 137 77.19 30.95 -17.95
C GLU A 137 78.56 31.15 -17.32
N THR A 138 79.54 30.34 -17.73
CA THR A 138 80.95 30.52 -17.40
C THR A 138 81.43 31.77 -18.14
N THR A 139 80.95 32.93 -17.70
CA THR A 139 81.39 34.24 -18.16
C THR A 139 82.77 34.50 -17.57
N GLY A 140 83.78 34.31 -18.43
CA GLY A 140 84.91 35.21 -18.59
C GLY A 140 85.91 35.30 -17.43
N GLY A 141 86.94 34.45 -17.49
CA GLY A 141 88.23 34.69 -16.83
C GLY A 141 89.35 34.78 -17.87
N HIS A 142 89.46 35.94 -18.52
CA HIS A 142 90.70 36.47 -19.08
C HIS A 142 91.18 37.59 -18.16
#